data_AF-A0A850H2Q1-F1
#
_entry.id   AF-A0A850H2Q1-F1
#
_cell.length_a   1.000
_cell.length_b   1.000
_cell.length_c   1.000
_cell.angle_alpha   90.00
_cell.angle_beta   90.00
_cell.angle_gamma   90.00
#
_symmetry.space_group_name_H-M   'P 1'
#
loop_
_entity.id
_entity.type
_entity.pdbx_description
1 polymer ?
#
loop_
_entity_poly.entity_id
_entity_poly.type
_entity_poly.pdbx_seq_one_letter_code
_entity_poly.pdbx_strand_id
1 'polypeptide(L)'
;MNSESDFVDYYDTLKADFYADARTLEIAYHFYAKMFHPDNAATADVDKFGEIVAAYEVLRDADRRADYDLKYIEVFGRPPDPDAPEAEFFVDQETASRDDEIHAEILFALYKRRRAKASDPGVIGWILQEKLGCTEDQFEFYVWYLRSKGYLEVTQEGSLAITILGVEHVIAMSRESVKEKLLLSHAANQSDGAGAMPRA
;
A
#
# COMPACT_ATOMS: atom_id res chain seq x y z
N MET A 1 8.41 0.53 35.36
CA MET A 1 8.36 -0.87 34.87
C MET A 1 7.02 -1.01 34.20
N ASN A 2 6.92 -0.69 32.90
CA ASN A 2 5.70 -0.90 32.13
C ASN A 2 5.99 -2.08 31.22
N SER A 3 5.38 -3.23 31.52
CA SER A 3 5.30 -4.33 30.56
C SER A 3 4.42 -3.85 29.41
N GLU A 4 5.07 -3.45 28.31
CA GLU A 4 4.43 -3.44 27.00
C GLU A 4 3.80 -4.82 26.82
N SER A 5 2.51 -4.87 26.57
CA SER A 5 1.81 -6.11 26.28
C SER A 5 2.44 -6.72 25.03
N ASP A 6 2.94 -7.96 25.12
CA ASP A 6 3.45 -8.82 24.02
C ASP A 6 2.36 -9.16 22.96
N PHE A 7 1.30 -8.37 22.87
CA PHE A 7 0.21 -8.56 21.92
C PHE A 7 0.63 -7.98 20.57
N VAL A 8 0.80 -8.88 19.60
CA VAL A 8 1.06 -8.52 18.20
C VAL A 8 -0.27 -8.28 17.50
N ASP A 9 -0.43 -7.09 16.93
CA ASP A 9 -1.57 -6.75 16.07
C ASP A 9 -1.36 -7.33 14.67
N TYR A 10 -2.01 -8.46 14.37
CA TYR A 10 -1.93 -9.13 13.08
C TYR A 10 -2.70 -8.39 11.98
N TYR A 11 -3.74 -7.62 12.34
CA TYR A 11 -4.46 -6.77 11.39
C TYR A 11 -3.55 -5.64 10.93
N ASP A 12 -2.88 -4.97 11.86
CA ASP A 12 -1.87 -3.97 11.53
C ASP A 12 -0.66 -4.57 10.82
N THR A 13 -0.21 -5.77 11.23
CA THR A 13 0.92 -6.45 10.56
C THR A 13 0.62 -6.67 9.07
N LEU A 14 -0.59 -7.15 8.74
CA LEU A 14 -1.03 -7.33 7.35
C LEU A 14 -1.57 -6.06 6.69
N LYS A 15 -1.63 -4.96 7.43
CA LYS A 15 -2.24 -3.69 7.00
C LYS A 15 -3.65 -3.90 6.47
N ALA A 16 -4.41 -4.74 7.16
CA ALA A 16 -5.78 -5.09 6.83
C ALA A 16 -6.72 -4.60 7.93
N ASP A 17 -7.95 -4.30 7.55
CA ASP A 17 -8.99 -3.93 8.50
C ASP A 17 -9.44 -5.12 9.35
N PHE A 18 -9.91 -4.86 10.58
CA PHE A 18 -10.46 -5.90 11.47
C PHE A 18 -11.60 -6.69 10.82
N TYR A 19 -12.42 -6.03 10.00
CA TYR A 19 -13.54 -6.63 9.27
C TYR A 19 -13.19 -7.11 7.86
N ALA A 20 -11.90 -7.08 7.48
CA ALA A 20 -11.45 -7.54 6.17
C ALA A 20 -11.90 -8.99 5.91
N ASP A 21 -12.46 -9.24 4.72
CA ASP A 21 -12.84 -10.58 4.31
C ASP A 21 -11.61 -11.44 3.96
N ALA A 22 -11.79 -12.76 3.84
CA ALA A 22 -10.70 -13.69 3.56
C ALA A 22 -9.94 -13.36 2.26
N ARG A 23 -10.66 -12.84 1.24
CA ARG A 23 -10.07 -12.45 -0.03
C ARG A 23 -9.17 -11.22 0.13
N THR A 24 -9.60 -10.23 0.90
CA THR A 24 -8.85 -9.01 1.19
C THR A 24 -7.59 -9.32 1.97
N LEU A 25 -7.68 -10.19 2.98
CA LEU A 25 -6.53 -10.69 3.72
C LEU A 25 -5.53 -11.44 2.83
N GLU A 26 -6.02 -12.27 1.91
CA GLU A 26 -5.18 -12.99 0.95
C GLU A 26 -4.45 -12.02 0.01
N ILE A 27 -5.16 -11.03 -0.55
CA ILE A 27 -4.56 -10.00 -1.41
C ILE A 27 -3.47 -9.22 -0.67
N ALA A 28 -3.75 -8.77 0.56
CA ALA A 28 -2.80 -8.05 1.40
C ALA A 28 -1.56 -8.91 1.68
N TYR A 29 -1.75 -10.17 2.08
CA TYR A 29 -0.67 -11.12 2.27
C TYR A 29 0.22 -11.25 1.03
N HIS A 30 -0.36 -11.51 -0.14
CA HIS A 30 0.43 -11.68 -1.37
C HIS A 30 1.21 -10.42 -1.75
N PHE A 31 0.63 -9.24 -1.52
CA PHE A 31 1.29 -7.97 -1.79
C PHE A 31 2.51 -7.78 -0.89
N TYR A 32 2.33 -7.86 0.44
CA TYR A 32 3.42 -7.64 1.40
C TYR A 32 4.44 -8.76 1.41
N ALA A 33 4.02 -10.02 1.22
CA ALA A 33 4.93 -11.15 1.09
C ALA A 33 5.86 -10.96 -0.11
N LYS A 34 5.35 -10.47 -1.25
CA LYS A 34 6.18 -10.17 -2.43
C LYS A 34 7.07 -8.94 -2.23
N MET A 35 6.58 -7.94 -1.49
CA MET A 35 7.35 -6.75 -1.16
C MET A 35 8.56 -7.09 -0.30
N PHE A 36 8.37 -7.81 0.80
CA PHE A 36 9.43 -8.13 1.77
C PHE A 36 10.18 -9.43 1.49
N HIS A 37 9.83 -10.15 0.42
CA HIS A 37 10.49 -11.41 0.05
C HIS A 37 12.02 -11.24 -0.06
N PRO A 38 12.83 -12.20 0.44
CA PRO A 38 14.29 -12.12 0.33
C PRO A 38 14.82 -12.01 -1.11
N ASP A 39 14.06 -12.50 -2.09
CA ASP A 39 14.41 -12.35 -3.52
C ASP A 39 14.18 -10.94 -4.08
N ASN A 40 13.51 -10.06 -3.34
CA ASN A 40 13.29 -8.67 -3.73
C ASN A 40 14.43 -7.79 -3.23
N ALA A 41 15.48 -7.65 -4.04
CA ALA A 41 16.69 -6.90 -3.69
C ALA A 41 16.48 -5.42 -3.32
N ALA A 42 15.30 -4.83 -3.59
CA ALA A 42 15.02 -3.43 -3.24
C ALA A 42 14.39 -3.24 -1.85
N THR A 43 13.60 -4.21 -1.39
CA THR A 43 12.75 -4.08 -0.18
C THR A 43 12.74 -5.34 0.69
N ALA A 44 13.66 -6.28 0.46
CA ALA A 44 13.79 -7.50 1.23
C ALA A 44 13.96 -7.21 2.73
N ASP A 45 13.12 -7.84 3.53
CA ASP A 45 13.14 -7.76 4.99
C ASP A 45 12.62 -9.09 5.53
N VAL A 46 13.53 -9.96 5.98
CA VAL A 46 13.22 -11.34 6.39
C VAL A 46 12.38 -11.35 7.66
N ASP A 47 12.62 -10.42 8.57
CA ASP A 47 11.90 -10.34 9.83
C ASP A 47 10.44 -9.93 9.57
N LYS A 48 10.23 -8.86 8.78
CA LYS A 48 8.87 -8.47 8.35
C LYS A 48 8.18 -9.54 7.53
N PHE A 49 8.91 -10.22 6.65
CA PHE A 49 8.33 -11.33 5.89
C PHE A 49 7.82 -12.43 6.82
N GLY A 50 8.58 -12.76 7.88
CA GLY A 50 8.15 -13.70 8.92
C GLY A 50 6.90 -13.24 9.65
N GLU A 51 6.83 -11.96 10.02
CA GLU A 51 5.67 -11.34 10.68
C GLU A 51 4.41 -11.42 9.79
N ILE A 52 4.53 -11.05 8.50
CA ILE A 52 3.44 -11.12 7.52
C ILE A 52 2.91 -12.55 7.37
N VAL A 53 3.80 -13.53 7.29
CA VAL A 53 3.43 -14.95 7.19
C VAL A 53 2.71 -15.41 8.46
N ALA A 54 3.25 -15.10 9.64
CA ALA A 54 2.67 -15.48 10.92
C ALA A 54 1.28 -14.87 11.12
N ALA A 55 1.11 -13.59 10.78
CA ALA A 55 -0.18 -12.90 10.83
C ALA A 55 -1.20 -13.57 9.91
N TYR A 56 -0.83 -13.83 8.64
CA TYR A 56 -1.75 -14.44 7.68
C TYR A 56 -2.15 -15.86 8.06
N GLU A 57 -1.24 -16.65 8.62
CA GLU A 57 -1.56 -18.01 9.08
C GLU A 57 -2.63 -18.05 10.17
N VAL A 58 -2.71 -17.02 11.00
CA VAL A 58 -3.75 -16.87 12.03
C VAL A 58 -5.03 -16.34 11.40
N LEU A 59 -4.96 -15.25 10.63
CA LEU A 59 -6.16 -14.57 10.12
C LEU A 59 -6.88 -15.31 8.98
N ARG A 60 -6.19 -16.19 8.23
CA ARG A 60 -6.80 -16.96 7.14
C ARG A 60 -7.71 -18.09 7.62
N ASP A 61 -7.49 -18.58 8.83
CA ASP A 61 -8.23 -19.70 9.41
C ASP A 61 -9.34 -19.14 10.31
N ALA A 62 -10.59 -19.50 10.02
CA ALA A 62 -11.75 -18.88 10.67
C ALA A 62 -11.77 -19.12 12.18
N ASP A 63 -11.39 -20.32 12.64
CA ASP A 63 -11.39 -20.66 14.06
C ASP A 63 -10.25 -19.95 14.79
N ARG A 64 -9.05 -19.94 14.21
CA ARG A 64 -7.89 -19.23 14.78
C ARG A 64 -8.10 -17.72 14.79
N ARG A 65 -8.76 -17.16 13.78
CA ARG A 65 -9.11 -15.73 13.71
C ARG A 65 -10.10 -15.38 14.80
N ALA A 66 -11.15 -16.18 15.01
CA ALA A 66 -12.12 -15.93 16.07
C ALA A 66 -11.45 -15.92 17.47
N ASP A 67 -10.55 -16.87 17.74
CA ASP A 67 -9.77 -16.90 18.98
C ASP A 67 -8.83 -15.69 19.13
N TYR A 68 -8.27 -15.22 18.02
CA TYR A 68 -7.43 -14.02 17.99
C TYR A 68 -8.24 -12.75 18.23
N ASP A 69 -9.41 -12.62 17.61
CA ASP A 69 -10.31 -11.49 17.73
C ASP A 69 -10.76 -11.28 19.18
N LEU A 70 -11.01 -12.38 19.91
CA LEU A 70 -11.31 -12.30 21.34
C LEU A 70 -10.16 -11.66 22.13
N LYS A 71 -8.90 -12.05 21.86
CA LYS A 71 -7.72 -11.48 22.52
C LYS A 71 -7.48 -10.03 22.10
N TYR A 72 -7.72 -9.73 20.83
CA TYR A 72 -7.66 -8.37 20.31
C TYR A 72 -8.63 -7.47 21.08
N ILE A 73 -9.88 -7.90 21.23
CA ILE A 73 -10.90 -7.17 21.99
C ILE A 73 -10.53 -7.06 23.48
N GLU A 74 -9.91 -8.08 24.09
CA GLU A 74 -9.44 -8.00 25.48
C GLU A 74 -8.36 -6.92 25.67
N VAL A 75 -7.47 -6.74 24.69
CA VAL A 75 -6.37 -5.75 24.75
C VAL A 75 -6.85 -4.34 24.42
N PHE A 76 -7.67 -4.19 23.37
CA PHE A 76 -8.12 -2.90 22.86
C PHE A 76 -9.50 -2.47 23.40
N GLY A 77 -10.15 -3.33 24.18
CA GLY A 77 -11.40 -3.08 24.90
C GLY A 77 -12.68 -3.28 24.09
N ARG A 78 -12.66 -3.00 22.78
CA ARG A 78 -13.78 -3.24 21.86
C ARG A 78 -13.27 -3.61 20.46
N PRO A 79 -14.08 -4.28 19.63
CA PRO A 79 -13.82 -4.31 18.19
C PRO A 79 -13.72 -2.86 17.69
N PRO A 80 -12.83 -2.56 16.72
CA PRO A 80 -12.84 -1.26 16.06
C PRO A 80 -14.26 -1.02 15.54
N ASP A 81 -14.92 0.05 15.98
CA ASP A 81 -16.27 0.35 15.50
C ASP A 81 -16.11 1.19 14.23
N PRO A 82 -16.49 0.68 13.04
CA PRO A 82 -16.29 1.38 11.79
C PRO A 82 -17.16 2.63 11.69
N ASP A 83 -18.23 2.71 12.50
CA ASP A 83 -19.15 3.84 12.59
C ASP A 83 -18.88 4.71 13.84
N ALA A 84 -17.77 4.47 14.56
CA ALA A 84 -17.43 5.31 15.71
C ALA A 84 -17.15 6.75 15.23
N PRO A 85 -17.71 7.78 15.90
CA PRO A 85 -17.46 9.15 15.53
C PRO A 85 -15.97 9.49 15.62
N GLU A 86 -15.18 8.84 16.48
CA GLU A 86 -13.73 9.04 16.50
C GLU A 86 -13.02 8.54 15.22
N ALA A 87 -13.52 7.50 14.57
CA ALA A 87 -12.96 6.98 13.32
C ALA A 87 -13.21 7.93 12.13
N GLU A 88 -14.27 8.75 12.17
CA GLU A 88 -14.55 9.76 11.15
C GLU A 88 -13.56 10.95 11.16
N PHE A 89 -12.85 11.20 12.28
CA PHE A 89 -12.05 12.42 12.45
C PHE A 89 -10.54 12.22 12.41
N PHE A 90 -10.03 10.98 12.50
CA PHE A 90 -8.60 10.70 12.53
C PHE A 90 -8.19 9.84 11.34
N VAL A 91 -7.43 10.44 10.42
CA VAL A 91 -6.65 9.72 9.40
C VAL A 91 -5.25 9.55 9.95
N ASP A 92 -4.79 8.31 10.11
CA ASP A 92 -3.41 8.06 10.52
C ASP A 92 -2.42 8.35 9.37
N GLN A 93 -1.13 8.48 9.72
CA GLN A 93 -0.09 8.77 8.74
C GLN A 93 0.07 7.65 7.70
N GLU A 94 -0.30 6.43 8.06
CA GLU A 94 -0.18 5.27 7.19
C GLU A 94 -1.24 5.26 6.09
N THR A 95 -2.48 5.58 6.43
CA THR A 95 -3.60 5.77 5.52
C THR A 95 -3.28 6.86 4.50
N ALA A 96 -2.77 8.00 4.97
CA ALA A 96 -2.33 9.08 4.07
C ALA A 96 -1.19 8.65 3.13
N SER A 97 -0.30 7.77 3.60
CA SER A 97 0.79 7.23 2.77
C SER A 97 0.26 6.24 1.72
N ARG A 98 -0.67 5.35 2.10
CA ARG A 98 -1.35 4.42 1.18
C ARG A 98 -2.15 5.15 0.12
N ASP A 99 -2.82 6.25 0.48
CA ASP A 99 -3.53 7.08 -0.49
C ASP A 99 -2.57 7.65 -1.54
N ASP A 100 -1.36 8.08 -1.16
CA ASP A 100 -0.34 8.55 -2.10
C ASP A 100 0.13 7.44 -3.06
N GLU A 101 0.32 6.22 -2.54
CA GLU A 101 0.62 5.04 -3.37
C GLU A 101 -0.49 4.76 -4.38
N ILE A 102 -1.76 4.78 -3.95
CA ILE A 102 -2.91 4.56 -4.82
C ILE A 102 -3.04 5.65 -5.88
N HIS A 103 -2.81 6.92 -5.51
CA HIS A 103 -2.75 8.02 -6.47
C HIS A 103 -1.70 7.77 -7.55
N ALA A 104 -0.51 7.31 -7.16
CA ALA A 104 0.56 6.96 -8.09
C ALA A 104 0.13 5.82 -9.02
N GLU A 105 -0.46 4.75 -8.49
CA GLU A 105 -0.92 3.61 -9.27
C GLU A 105 -1.97 3.99 -10.31
N ILE A 106 -2.96 4.81 -9.94
CA ILE A 106 -3.97 5.34 -10.87
C ILE A 106 -3.27 6.08 -12.01
N LEU A 107 -2.36 7.01 -11.70
CA LEU A 107 -1.67 7.79 -12.71
C LEU A 107 -0.77 6.92 -13.60
N PHE A 108 -0.07 5.92 -13.06
CA PHE A 108 0.71 4.97 -13.85
C PHE A 108 -0.16 4.14 -14.79
N ALA A 109 -1.33 3.68 -14.33
CA ALA A 109 -2.28 2.94 -15.15
C ALA A 109 -2.79 3.78 -16.33
N LEU A 110 -3.17 5.03 -16.08
CA LEU A 110 -3.61 5.97 -17.11
C LEU A 110 -2.47 6.35 -18.06
N TYR A 111 -1.25 6.56 -17.55
CA TYR A 111 -0.04 6.81 -18.35
C TYR A 111 0.27 5.65 -19.29
N LYS A 112 0.22 4.40 -18.80
CA LYS A 112 0.39 3.20 -19.60
C LYS A 112 -0.65 3.13 -20.72
N ARG A 113 -1.92 3.45 -20.41
CA ARG A 113 -3.01 3.51 -21.40
C ARG A 113 -2.75 4.55 -22.49
N ARG A 114 -2.41 5.79 -22.11
CA ARG A 114 -2.14 6.89 -23.04
C ARG A 114 -0.98 6.59 -23.99
N ARG A 115 0.07 5.91 -23.50
CA ARG A 115 1.21 5.46 -24.31
C ARG A 115 0.86 4.35 -25.28
N ALA A 116 0.01 3.40 -24.87
CA ALA A 116 -0.38 2.27 -25.71
C ALA A 116 -1.40 2.68 -26.79
N LYS A 117 -2.33 3.57 -26.47
CA LYS A 117 -3.36 4.05 -27.41
C LYS A 117 -3.53 5.56 -27.31
N ALA A 118 -2.91 6.29 -28.24
CA ALA A 118 -2.96 7.75 -28.27
C ALA A 118 -4.37 8.30 -28.58
N SER A 119 -5.12 7.62 -29.47
CA SER A 119 -6.45 8.06 -29.93
C SER A 119 -7.59 7.68 -28.98
N ASP A 120 -7.35 6.71 -28.09
CA ASP A 120 -8.32 6.21 -27.11
C ASP A 120 -7.61 6.04 -25.76
N PRO A 121 -7.41 7.16 -25.03
CA PRO A 121 -6.66 7.17 -23.79
C PRO A 121 -7.49 6.79 -22.56
N GLY A 122 -8.80 6.59 -22.73
CA GLY A 122 -9.76 6.40 -21.65
C GLY A 122 -9.61 5.06 -20.93
N VAL A 123 -9.69 5.09 -19.61
CA VAL A 123 -9.83 3.93 -18.74
C VAL A 123 -11.14 4.05 -17.96
N ILE A 124 -11.93 2.98 -17.96
CA ILE A 124 -13.20 2.93 -17.23
C ILE A 124 -12.89 2.88 -15.74
N GLY A 125 -13.48 3.79 -14.95
CA GLY A 125 -13.21 3.93 -13.51
C GLY A 125 -13.39 2.63 -12.72
N TRP A 126 -14.48 1.90 -12.98
CA TRP A 126 -14.74 0.60 -12.34
C TRP A 126 -13.62 -0.42 -12.51
N ILE A 127 -12.92 -0.44 -13.65
CA ILE A 127 -11.78 -1.37 -13.87
C ILE A 127 -10.61 -1.00 -12.96
N LEU A 128 -10.41 0.29 -12.69
CA LEU A 128 -9.37 0.74 -11.75
C LEU A 128 -9.78 0.42 -10.31
N GLN A 129 -11.03 0.70 -9.95
CA GLN A 129 -11.57 0.37 -8.63
C GLN A 129 -11.41 -1.13 -8.29
N GLU A 130 -11.80 -2.03 -9.21
CA GLU A 130 -11.67 -3.47 -9.02
C GLU A 130 -10.19 -3.90 -8.88
N LYS A 131 -9.29 -3.29 -9.65
CA LYS A 131 -7.85 -3.60 -9.58
C LYS A 131 -7.18 -3.12 -8.30
N LEU A 132 -7.61 -1.97 -7.80
CA LEU A 132 -7.06 -1.34 -6.59
C LEU A 132 -7.70 -1.94 -5.33
N GLY A 133 -8.84 -2.63 -5.45
CA GLY A 133 -9.55 -3.21 -4.31
C GLY A 133 -10.13 -2.16 -3.35
N CYS A 134 -10.39 -0.94 -3.84
CA CYS A 134 -10.91 0.17 -3.03
C CYS A 134 -12.44 0.27 -3.10
N THR A 135 -13.03 0.89 -2.06
CA THR A 135 -14.46 1.18 -2.01
C THR A 135 -14.84 2.29 -3.00
N GLU A 136 -16.15 2.44 -3.27
CA GLU A 136 -16.64 3.51 -4.16
C GLU A 136 -16.27 4.90 -3.61
N ASP A 137 -16.49 5.13 -2.31
CA ASP A 137 -16.18 6.40 -1.65
C ASP A 137 -14.68 6.75 -1.68
N GLN A 138 -13.81 5.76 -1.43
CA GLN A 138 -12.35 5.93 -1.56
C GLN A 138 -11.97 6.29 -3.01
N PHE A 139 -12.55 5.59 -3.98
CA PHE A 139 -12.27 5.87 -5.39
C PHE A 139 -12.75 7.27 -5.81
N GLU A 140 -13.92 7.70 -5.35
CA GLU A 140 -14.40 9.07 -5.56
C GLU A 140 -13.45 10.11 -4.97
N PHE A 141 -12.93 9.87 -3.76
CA PHE A 141 -11.90 10.72 -3.15
C PHE A 141 -10.63 10.80 -4.01
N TYR A 142 -10.10 9.67 -4.47
CA TYR A 142 -8.89 9.64 -5.31
C TYR A 142 -9.10 10.37 -6.64
N VAL A 143 -10.24 10.15 -7.30
CA VAL A 143 -10.60 10.84 -8.54
C VAL A 143 -10.76 12.33 -8.29
N TRP A 144 -11.42 12.74 -7.20
CA TRP A 144 -11.58 14.13 -6.81
C TRP A 144 -10.22 14.80 -6.60
N TYR A 145 -9.30 14.18 -5.86
CA TYR A 145 -7.98 14.72 -5.57
C TYR A 145 -7.16 14.92 -6.86
N LEU A 146 -7.03 13.86 -7.66
CA LEU A 146 -6.23 13.87 -8.89
C LEU A 146 -6.81 14.83 -9.94
N ARG A 147 -8.14 14.90 -10.04
CA ARG A 147 -8.83 15.85 -10.93
C ARG A 147 -8.62 17.29 -10.47
N SER A 148 -8.71 17.56 -9.17
CA SER A 148 -8.52 18.90 -8.60
C SER A 148 -7.09 19.40 -8.77
N LYS A 149 -6.10 18.50 -8.74
CA LYS A 149 -4.70 18.80 -9.10
C LYS A 149 -4.48 18.98 -10.62
N GLY A 150 -5.46 18.58 -11.43
CA GLY A 150 -5.38 18.64 -12.90
C GLY A 150 -4.57 17.50 -13.51
N TYR A 151 -4.32 16.41 -12.78
CA TYR A 151 -3.52 15.27 -13.26
C TYR A 151 -4.32 14.29 -14.12
N LEU A 152 -5.64 14.25 -13.94
CA LEU A 152 -6.55 13.48 -14.78
C LEU A 152 -7.77 14.30 -15.21
N GLU A 153 -8.42 13.84 -16.26
CA GLU A 153 -9.68 14.38 -16.78
C GLU A 153 -10.69 13.25 -17.03
N VAL A 154 -11.98 13.59 -16.92
CA VAL A 154 -13.07 12.71 -17.33
C VAL A 154 -13.40 13.04 -18.79
N THR A 155 -13.33 12.05 -19.66
CA THR A 155 -13.68 12.20 -21.08
C THR A 155 -15.19 12.35 -21.27
N GLN A 156 -15.63 12.70 -22.48
CA GLN A 156 -17.06 12.80 -22.80
C GLN A 156 -17.81 11.45 -22.66
N GLU A 157 -17.08 10.33 -22.71
CA GLU A 157 -17.62 8.98 -22.57
C GLU A 157 -17.64 8.51 -21.10
N GLY A 158 -17.27 9.37 -20.15
CA GLY A 158 -17.23 9.02 -18.72
C GLY A 158 -16.00 8.19 -18.31
N SER A 159 -15.02 8.02 -19.20
CA SER A 159 -13.75 7.35 -18.88
C SER A 159 -12.71 8.33 -18.34
N LEU A 160 -11.75 7.84 -17.56
CA LEU A 160 -10.65 8.63 -17.00
C LEU A 160 -9.46 8.63 -17.97
N ALA A 161 -8.87 9.79 -18.20
CA ALA A 161 -7.65 9.95 -19.00
C ALA A 161 -6.63 10.82 -18.25
N ILE A 162 -5.35 10.50 -18.39
CA ILE A 162 -4.27 11.33 -17.83
C ILE A 162 -4.06 12.59 -18.66
N THR A 163 -3.82 13.71 -17.98
CA THR A 163 -3.49 15.00 -18.61
C THR A 163 -1.98 15.13 -18.81
N ILE A 164 -1.54 16.19 -19.49
CA ILE A 164 -0.11 16.50 -19.62
C ILE A 164 0.54 16.71 -18.25
N LEU A 165 -0.13 17.42 -17.33
CA LEU A 165 0.37 17.63 -15.97
C LEU A 165 0.51 16.30 -15.20
N GLY A 166 -0.46 15.40 -15.36
CA GLY A 166 -0.36 14.06 -14.77
C GLY A 166 0.82 13.27 -15.34
N VAL A 167 1.08 13.36 -16.65
CA VAL A 167 2.24 12.73 -17.28
C VAL A 167 3.56 13.28 -16.73
N GLU A 168 3.67 14.61 -16.60
CA GLU A 168 4.85 15.25 -16.01
C GLU A 168 5.08 14.81 -14.57
N HIS A 169 4.00 14.72 -13.78
CA HIS A 169 4.06 14.25 -12.40
C HIS A 169 4.56 12.80 -12.32
N VAL A 170 4.01 11.89 -13.14
CA VAL A 170 4.48 10.48 -13.22
C VAL A 170 5.96 10.40 -13.60
N ILE A 171 6.41 11.23 -14.54
CA ILE A 171 7.82 11.28 -14.95
C ILE A 171 8.70 11.80 -13.80
N ALA A 172 8.26 12.81 -13.06
CA ALA A 172 8.98 13.34 -11.90
C ALA A 172 9.12 12.29 -10.80
N MET A 173 8.01 11.65 -10.39
CA MET A 173 8.03 10.57 -9.41
C MET A 173 8.96 9.43 -9.83
N SER A 174 8.89 9.00 -11.09
CA SER A 174 9.77 7.95 -11.60
C SER A 174 11.26 8.31 -11.51
N ARG A 175 11.62 9.60 -11.71
CA ARG A 175 13.01 10.06 -11.58
C ARG A 175 13.46 10.06 -10.12
N GLU A 176 12.59 10.47 -9.20
CA GLU A 176 12.87 10.48 -7.76
C GLU A 176 13.07 9.07 -7.22
N SER A 177 12.18 8.13 -7.54
CA SER A 177 12.33 6.73 -7.12
C SER A 177 13.60 6.08 -7.68
N VAL A 178 14.01 6.42 -8.91
CA VAL A 178 15.29 5.95 -9.48
C VAL A 178 16.47 6.56 -8.72
N LYS A 179 16.41 7.85 -8.37
CA LYS A 179 17.47 8.54 -7.61
C LYS A 179 17.62 7.95 -6.21
N GLU A 180 16.52 7.68 -5.51
CA GLU A 180 16.53 7.05 -4.19
C GLU A 180 17.14 5.64 -4.24
N LYS A 181 16.70 4.81 -5.19
CA LYS A 181 17.29 3.48 -5.40
C LYS A 181 18.80 3.54 -5.65
N LEU A 182 19.26 4.52 -6.43
CA LEU A 182 20.69 4.74 -6.67
C LEU A 182 21.42 5.15 -5.39
N LEU A 183 20.86 6.05 -4.58
CA LEU A 183 21.46 6.48 -3.31
C LEU A 183 21.55 5.32 -2.30
N LEU A 184 20.49 4.52 -2.17
CA LEU A 184 20.47 3.34 -1.32
C LEU A 184 21.50 2.29 -1.76
N SER A 185 21.62 2.05 -3.07
CA SER A 185 22.64 1.15 -3.62
C SER A 185 24.07 1.64 -3.35
N HIS A 186 24.29 2.96 -3.35
CA HIS A 186 25.59 3.55 -3.05
C HIS A 186 25.93 3.48 -1.55
N ALA A 187 24.93 3.66 -0.67
CA ALA A 187 25.10 3.53 0.76
C ALA A 187 25.42 2.07 1.17
N ALA A 188 24.71 1.09 0.59
CA ALA A 188 24.96 -0.33 0.84
C ALA A 188 26.36 -0.79 0.38
N ASN A 189 26.84 -0.28 -0.75
CA ASN A 189 28.20 -0.59 -1.24
C ASN A 189 29.31 0.03 -0.37
N GLN A 190 29.03 1.12 0.35
CA GLN A 190 30.01 1.77 1.24
C GLN A 190 30.11 1.07 2.61
N SER A 191 29.03 0.44 3.09
CA SER A 191 29.06 -0.36 4.32
C SER A 191 29.85 -1.67 4.16
N ASP A 192 29.85 -2.29 2.98
CA ASP A 192 30.60 -3.54 2.71
C ASP A 192 32.11 -3.30 2.51
N GLY A 193 32.52 -2.09 2.14
CA GLY A 193 33.94 -1.74 1.91
C GLY A 193 34.76 -1.47 3.18
N ALA A 194 34.13 -1.28 4.33
CA ALA A 194 34.81 -0.89 5.58
C ALA A 194 35.36 -2.07 6.41
N GLY A 195 35.09 -3.33 6.03
CA GLY A 195 35.50 -4.53 6.78
C GLY A 195 36.86 -5.13 6.43
N ALA A 196 37.52 -4.70 5.35
CA ALA A 196 38.75 -5.31 4.85
C ALA A 196 40.01 -4.49 5.17
N MET A 197 40.42 -4.45 6.44
CA MET A 197 41.79 -4.06 6.82
C MET A 197 42.72 -5.29 6.68
N PRO A 198 43.83 -5.22 5.93
CA PRO A 198 44.77 -6.32 5.87
C PRO A 198 45.59 -6.36 7.16
N ARG A 199 45.61 -7.51 7.84
CA ARG A 199 46.55 -7.76 8.95
C ARG A 199 47.96 -7.87 8.36
N ALA A 200 48.80 -6.89 8.68
CA ALA A 200 50.24 -6.92 8.45
C ALA A 200 50.93 -7.88 9.41
#